data_AF-A0A970M9Y6-F1
#
_entry.id   AF-A0A970M9Y6-F1
#
_cell.length_a   1.000
_cell.length_b   1.000
_cell.length_c   1.000
_cell.angle_alpha   90.00
_cell.angle_beta   90.00
_cell.angle_gamma   90.00
#
_symmetry.space_group_name_H-M   'P 1'
#
loop_
_entity.id
_entity.type
_entity.pdbx_description
1 polymer ?
#
loop_
_entity_poly.entity_id
_entity_poly.type
_entity_poly.pdbx_seq_one_letter_code
_entity_poly.pdbx_strand_id
1 'polypeptide(L)'
;MTRTKQWMLYFCLVGLMAAVAVAFSGCDSNDDEAPTGDTNAHAGTDAGTDVPSNNGSDTGKPDDNGGDTNSDSGGADCTAPDAAQCGGNWGVFDSASCKCWEIPGSLETFTWDEAMTHCETLTLGGHGDWVLASRYDYQDMLGGCESYVLEGAGGDCQPCEFNIDCQRIFTSVDVLYWTESATERNAFYVQPEEGFVWVGGQTNRISARCVRAVN
;
A
#
# COMPACT_ATOMS: atom_id res chain seq x y z
N MET A 1 30.30 -35.39 29.86
CA MET A 1 30.39 -36.10 28.57
C MET A 1 29.21 -37.05 28.45
N THR A 2 28.17 -36.68 27.69
CA THR A 2 27.48 -37.52 26.67
C THR A 2 26.22 -36.81 26.21
N ARG A 3 26.05 -36.78 24.88
CA ARG A 3 24.96 -36.19 24.11
C ARG A 3 23.69 -37.04 24.24
N THR A 4 22.53 -36.41 24.19
CA THR A 4 21.31 -37.05 23.65
C THR A 4 20.44 -36.00 22.97
N LYS A 5 20.61 -35.91 21.63
CA LYS A 5 19.59 -35.45 20.69
C LYS A 5 18.57 -36.59 20.57
N GLN A 6 17.27 -36.30 20.64
CA GLN A 6 16.28 -37.20 20.05
C GLN A 6 15.09 -36.41 19.53
N TRP A 7 15.07 -36.30 18.20
CA TRP A 7 13.90 -36.05 17.38
C TRP A 7 12.97 -37.26 17.45
N MET A 8 11.66 -37.04 17.59
CA MET A 8 10.60 -37.95 17.16
C MET A 8 9.31 -37.12 17.08
N LEU A 9 8.87 -36.76 15.86
CA LEU A 9 7.92 -37.53 15.04
C LEU A 9 6.47 -37.35 15.54
N TYR A 10 5.77 -36.36 14.97
CA TYR A 10 4.31 -36.34 14.91
C TYR A 10 3.87 -35.63 13.62
N PHE A 11 3.98 -36.33 12.50
CA PHE A 11 3.27 -35.96 11.26
C PHE A 11 2.30 -37.09 10.95
N CYS A 12 1.07 -36.92 11.43
CA CYS A 12 -0.07 -37.74 11.10
C CYS A 12 -0.57 -37.38 9.69
N LEU A 13 -0.41 -38.33 8.77
CA LEU A 13 -1.47 -38.89 7.92
C LEU A 13 -2.76 -38.06 7.75
N VAL A 14 -2.83 -37.29 6.66
CA VAL A 14 -4.03 -37.02 5.82
C VAL A 14 -3.46 -36.68 4.44
N GLY A 15 -3.92 -37.13 3.28
CA GLY A 15 -5.03 -37.95 2.87
C GLY A 15 -4.93 -37.94 1.34
N LEU A 16 -5.05 -39.12 0.76
CA LEU A 16 -5.02 -39.42 -0.67
C LEU A 16 -5.99 -38.52 -1.46
N MET A 17 -5.49 -37.59 -2.29
CA MET A 17 -6.30 -36.89 -3.30
C MET A 17 -6.06 -37.52 -4.67
N ALA A 18 -7.11 -38.17 -5.17
CA ALA A 18 -7.19 -38.75 -6.51
C ALA A 18 -7.37 -37.64 -7.57
N ALA A 19 -6.87 -37.94 -8.77
CA ALA A 19 -6.77 -37.07 -9.92
C ALA A 19 -8.11 -36.62 -10.53
N VAL A 20 -8.14 -35.41 -11.07
CA VAL A 20 -8.96 -35.06 -12.25
C VAL A 20 -8.06 -34.28 -13.21
N ALA A 21 -7.60 -34.96 -14.26
CA ALA A 21 -6.99 -34.33 -15.41
C ALA A 21 -8.11 -33.80 -16.31
N VAL A 22 -8.21 -32.49 -16.46
CA VAL A 22 -9.10 -31.86 -17.45
C VAL A 22 -8.36 -31.83 -18.79
N ALA A 23 -8.86 -32.59 -19.75
CA ALA A 23 -8.42 -32.54 -21.14
C ALA A 23 -8.94 -31.24 -21.77
N PHE A 24 -8.03 -30.31 -22.09
CA PHE A 24 -8.33 -29.21 -22.99
C PHE A 24 -8.32 -29.75 -24.43
N SER A 25 -9.51 -29.94 -24.99
CA SER A 25 -9.68 -30.12 -26.43
C SER A 25 -9.45 -28.77 -27.12
N GLY A 26 -8.40 -28.71 -27.94
CA GLY A 26 -8.11 -27.56 -28.78
C GLY A 26 -9.20 -27.31 -29.82
N CYS A 27 -9.40 -26.02 -30.11
CA CYS A 27 -9.95 -25.57 -31.37
C CYS A 27 -8.87 -24.70 -32.04
N ASP A 28 -8.24 -25.31 -33.03
CA ASP A 28 -7.44 -24.70 -34.08
C ASP A 28 -8.39 -24.02 -35.07
N SER A 29 -8.15 -22.76 -35.42
CA SER A 29 -8.70 -22.09 -36.59
C SER A 29 -7.75 -20.96 -36.96
N ASN A 30 -6.74 -21.31 -37.76
CA ASN A 30 -6.14 -20.38 -38.70
C ASN A 30 -7.20 -19.95 -39.73
N ASP A 31 -7.19 -18.68 -40.13
CA ASP A 31 -7.24 -18.25 -41.53
C ASP A 31 -7.15 -16.71 -41.61
N ASP A 32 -5.99 -16.27 -42.10
CA ASP A 32 -5.71 -15.19 -43.04
C ASP A 32 -6.80 -14.12 -43.34
N GLU A 33 -6.43 -12.85 -43.20
CA GLU A 33 -6.25 -11.94 -44.35
C GLU A 33 -5.76 -10.56 -43.89
N ALA A 34 -4.58 -10.17 -44.37
CA ALA A 34 -4.18 -8.78 -44.46
C ALA A 34 -4.66 -8.21 -45.81
N PRO A 35 -5.08 -6.94 -45.86
CA PRO A 35 -4.92 -6.15 -47.07
C PRO A 35 -3.98 -4.98 -46.85
N THR A 36 -3.00 -4.96 -47.75
CA THR A 36 -2.18 -3.84 -48.20
C THR A 36 -2.98 -2.58 -48.53
N GLY A 37 -2.41 -1.40 -48.30
CA GLY A 37 -2.97 -0.16 -48.86
C GLY A 37 -2.23 1.11 -48.45
N ASP A 38 -1.05 1.34 -49.05
CA ASP A 38 -0.50 2.69 -49.23
C ASP A 38 -1.54 3.59 -49.92
N THR A 39 -1.66 4.86 -49.53
CA THR A 39 -1.38 6.03 -50.40
C THR A 39 -1.82 7.39 -49.82
N ASN A 40 -1.00 8.39 -50.15
CA ASN A 40 -1.24 9.84 -50.21
C ASN A 40 -1.06 10.61 -48.88
N ALA A 41 0.11 11.20 -48.60
CA ALA A 41 0.69 12.35 -49.30
C ALA A 41 -0.32 13.50 -49.52
N HIS A 42 -0.28 14.50 -48.65
CA HIS A 42 -0.62 15.87 -49.04
C HIS A 42 0.50 16.80 -48.61
N ALA A 43 1.37 17.10 -49.58
CA ALA A 43 2.22 18.27 -49.59
C ALA A 43 1.36 19.52 -49.87
N GLY A 44 1.75 20.64 -49.26
CA GLY A 44 1.24 21.99 -49.51
C GLY A 44 1.79 22.96 -48.47
N THR A 45 3.10 23.27 -48.48
CA THR A 45 3.72 24.50 -49.00
C THR A 45 3.03 25.83 -48.64
N ASP A 46 3.75 26.56 -47.78
CA ASP A 46 4.22 27.94 -47.93
C ASP A 46 3.23 29.12 -48.03
N ALA A 47 3.17 29.87 -46.92
CA ALA A 47 3.34 31.33 -46.89
C ALA A 47 3.92 31.65 -45.50
N GLY A 48 5.17 32.06 -45.31
CA GLY A 48 5.89 33.09 -46.05
C GLY A 48 5.75 34.42 -45.31
N THR A 49 6.60 34.64 -44.31
CA THR A 49 7.09 35.99 -43.97
C THR A 49 8.38 35.86 -43.17
N ASP A 50 9.49 35.96 -43.90
CA ASP A 50 10.79 36.32 -43.36
C ASP A 50 10.75 37.77 -42.83
N VAL A 51 11.13 37.97 -41.57
CA VAL A 51 11.67 39.26 -41.10
C VAL A 51 13.08 38.97 -40.59
N PRO A 52 14.13 39.60 -41.16
CA PRO A 52 15.50 39.30 -40.78
C PRO A 52 16.01 40.20 -39.64
N SER A 53 16.82 39.56 -38.80
CA SER A 53 18.05 40.08 -38.16
C SER A 53 17.95 40.97 -36.89
N ASN A 54 18.43 40.34 -35.81
CA ASN A 54 19.47 40.79 -34.89
C ASN A 54 19.29 42.12 -34.13
N ASN A 55 19.11 42.00 -32.82
CA ASN A 55 19.91 42.78 -31.88
C ASN A 55 20.09 42.01 -30.56
N GLY A 56 21.34 41.71 -30.21
CA GLY A 56 21.67 41.04 -28.95
C GLY A 56 21.56 41.98 -27.76
N SER A 57 21.23 41.42 -26.59
CA SER A 57 21.81 41.88 -25.32
C SER A 57 21.50 40.83 -24.25
N ASP A 58 22.57 40.22 -23.75
CA ASP A 58 22.57 39.44 -22.52
C ASP A 58 21.92 40.22 -21.37
N THR A 59 20.86 39.66 -20.79
CA THR A 59 20.59 39.86 -19.37
C THR A 59 20.07 38.54 -18.78
N GLY A 60 20.94 37.90 -17.99
CA GLY A 60 20.57 36.99 -16.90
C GLY A 60 19.67 35.82 -17.28
N LYS A 61 20.27 34.75 -17.78
CA LYS A 61 19.72 33.40 -17.68
C LYS A 61 19.42 33.11 -16.19
N PRO A 62 18.17 32.96 -15.75
CA PRO A 62 17.92 32.33 -14.47
C PRO A 62 18.41 30.89 -14.58
N ASP A 63 19.16 30.47 -13.57
CA ASP A 63 19.77 29.16 -13.46
C ASP A 63 18.78 28.06 -13.86
N ASP A 64 19.26 27.16 -14.72
CA ASP A 64 18.62 25.90 -15.05
C ASP A 64 18.57 25.04 -13.77
N ASN A 65 17.64 25.34 -12.87
CA ASN A 65 17.23 24.40 -11.84
C ASN A 65 16.22 23.45 -12.49
N GLY A 66 16.73 22.67 -13.45
CA GLY A 66 16.09 21.46 -13.97
C GLY A 66 16.05 20.41 -12.88
N GLY A 67 15.27 20.70 -11.83
CA GLY A 67 14.65 19.69 -11.00
C GLY A 67 13.47 19.16 -11.78
N ASP A 68 13.76 18.36 -12.81
CA ASP A 68 12.79 17.42 -13.35
C ASP A 68 12.54 16.36 -12.25
N THR A 69 11.84 16.76 -11.19
CA THR A 69 11.12 15.80 -10.37
C THR A 69 9.94 15.36 -11.20
N ASN A 70 10.18 14.40 -12.09
CA ASN A 70 9.18 13.39 -12.40
C ASN A 70 8.91 12.61 -11.10
N SER A 71 8.25 13.25 -10.16
CA SER A 71 7.55 12.60 -9.07
C SER A 71 6.17 12.22 -9.57
N ASP A 72 6.15 11.35 -10.59
CA ASP A 72 5.00 10.49 -10.88
C ASP A 72 5.03 9.31 -9.89
N SER A 73 5.02 9.64 -8.62
CA SER A 73 4.77 8.72 -7.52
C SER A 73 3.76 9.44 -6.66
N GLY A 74 2.51 9.00 -6.72
CA GLY A 74 1.35 9.65 -6.11
C GLY A 74 1.36 9.63 -4.58
N GLY A 75 2.45 10.04 -3.95
CA GLY A 75 2.48 10.41 -2.54
C GLY A 75 1.79 11.75 -2.38
N ALA A 76 0.86 11.83 -1.44
CA ALA A 76 0.26 13.09 -1.09
C ALA A 76 1.35 14.09 -0.67
N ASP A 77 1.30 15.32 -1.19
CA ASP A 77 2.21 16.41 -0.78
C ASP A 77 1.82 16.86 0.64
N CYS A 78 2.26 16.11 1.64
CA CYS A 78 2.20 16.53 3.03
C CYS A 78 3.57 16.95 3.53
N THR A 79 3.61 18.14 4.12
CA THR A 79 4.76 18.59 4.89
C THR A 79 4.87 17.74 6.14
N ALA A 80 6.05 17.15 6.37
CA ALA A 80 6.29 16.35 7.57
C ALA A 80 6.06 17.20 8.84
N PRO A 81 5.25 16.72 9.80
CA PRO A 81 4.96 17.43 11.03
C PRO A 81 6.19 17.48 11.94
N ASP A 82 6.17 18.38 12.93
CA ASP A 82 7.19 18.36 13.98
C ASP A 82 6.97 17.19 14.97
N ALA A 83 7.93 16.97 15.86
CA ALA A 83 7.87 15.88 16.83
C ALA A 83 6.75 16.04 17.89
N ALA A 84 6.19 17.24 18.07
CA ALA A 84 5.06 17.47 18.96
C ALA A 84 3.73 17.07 18.30
N GLN A 85 3.65 17.16 16.98
CA GLN A 85 2.52 16.74 16.16
C GLN A 85 2.57 15.24 15.80
N CYS A 86 3.75 14.71 15.50
CA CYS A 86 3.97 13.28 15.34
C CYS A 86 5.46 12.91 15.47
N GLY A 87 5.84 12.27 16.58
CA GLY A 87 7.22 11.83 16.74
C GLY A 87 7.60 11.33 18.12
N GLY A 88 8.89 11.30 18.39
CA GLY A 88 9.43 10.81 19.66
C GLY A 88 9.20 9.31 19.85
N ASN A 89 8.83 8.93 21.08
CA ASN A 89 8.58 7.53 21.45
C ASN A 89 7.09 7.14 21.40
N TRP A 90 6.25 7.98 20.79
CA TRP A 90 4.80 7.83 20.81
C TRP A 90 4.15 7.80 19.42
N GLY A 91 4.83 8.32 18.39
CA GLY A 91 4.30 8.32 17.03
C GLY A 91 5.38 8.30 15.95
N VAL A 92 5.01 7.79 14.77
CA VAL A 92 5.79 7.86 13.53
C VAL A 92 4.91 8.44 12.44
N PHE A 93 5.43 9.43 11.73
CA PHE A 93 4.74 10.01 10.57
C PHE A 93 4.92 9.09 9.36
N ASP A 94 3.81 8.76 8.71
CA ASP A 94 3.78 8.11 7.41
C ASP A 94 3.55 9.17 6.33
N SER A 95 4.58 9.35 5.51
CA SER A 95 4.58 10.32 4.40
C SER A 95 3.66 9.93 3.25
N ALA A 96 3.27 8.66 3.11
CA ALA A 96 2.40 8.24 2.02
C ALA A 96 0.92 8.55 2.28
N SER A 97 0.43 8.31 3.51
CA SER A 97 -0.95 8.63 3.93
C SER A 97 -1.11 9.97 4.64
N CYS A 98 0.00 10.65 4.96
CA CYS A 98 0.03 11.89 5.73
C CYS A 98 -0.60 11.74 7.12
N LYS A 99 -0.31 10.61 7.77
CA LYS A 99 -0.87 10.25 9.07
C LYS A 99 0.22 10.05 10.11
N CYS A 100 -0.15 10.24 11.36
CA CYS A 100 0.66 9.82 12.48
C CYS A 100 0.19 8.46 13.00
N TRP A 101 1.10 7.50 13.04
CA TRP A 101 0.85 6.16 13.51
C TRP A 101 1.39 5.95 14.92
N GLU A 102 0.62 5.28 15.75
CA GLU A 102 0.94 4.97 17.15
C GLU A 102 2.18 4.06 17.25
N ILE A 103 3.16 4.45 18.08
CA ILE A 103 4.24 3.55 18.53
C ILE A 103 4.54 3.72 20.03
N PRO A 104 4.99 2.67 20.74
CA PRO A 104 4.72 1.29 20.38
C PRO A 104 3.21 1.04 20.45
N GLY A 105 2.67 0.25 19.54
CA GLY A 105 1.26 -0.14 19.60
C GLY A 105 0.98 -1.08 20.76
N SER A 106 -0.30 -1.28 21.05
CA SER A 106 -0.75 -2.23 22.07
C SER A 106 -0.26 -3.66 21.78
N LEU A 107 0.18 -4.36 22.84
CA LEU A 107 0.47 -5.80 22.80
C LEU A 107 -0.78 -6.66 23.01
N GLU A 108 -1.92 -6.03 23.29
CA GLU A 108 -3.20 -6.70 23.47
C GLU A 108 -3.86 -6.99 22.12
N THR A 109 -4.73 -8.00 22.12
CA THR A 109 -5.61 -8.30 20.99
C THR A 109 -7.03 -7.95 21.38
N PHE A 110 -7.84 -7.56 20.41
CA PHE A 110 -9.19 -7.03 20.59
C PHE A 110 -10.17 -7.70 19.62
N THR A 111 -11.45 -7.78 19.97
CA THR A 111 -12.49 -7.86 18.94
C THR A 111 -12.51 -6.57 18.11
N TRP A 112 -13.18 -6.57 16.96
CA TRP A 112 -13.22 -5.40 16.11
C TRP A 112 -13.84 -4.17 16.82
N ASP A 113 -14.97 -4.33 17.50
CA ASP A 113 -15.59 -3.24 18.30
C ASP A 113 -14.70 -2.77 19.46
N GLU A 114 -14.00 -3.70 20.12
CA GLU A 114 -13.03 -3.38 21.17
C GLU A 114 -11.86 -2.56 20.61
N ALA A 115 -11.38 -2.87 19.40
CA ALA A 115 -10.29 -2.15 18.74
C ALA A 115 -10.70 -0.72 18.35
N MET A 116 -11.91 -0.54 17.82
CA MET A 116 -12.48 0.80 17.56
C MET A 116 -12.49 1.63 18.83
N THR A 117 -13.07 1.08 19.91
CA THR A 117 -13.16 1.74 21.21
C THR A 117 -11.79 2.05 21.80
N HIS A 118 -10.83 1.13 21.64
CA HIS A 118 -9.46 1.30 22.11
C HIS A 118 -8.82 2.55 21.48
N CYS A 119 -8.89 2.69 20.16
CA CYS A 119 -8.31 3.84 19.48
C CYS A 119 -9.05 5.15 19.81
N GLU A 120 -10.38 5.15 19.83
CA GLU A 120 -11.18 6.37 20.13
C GLU A 120 -10.98 6.90 21.55
N THR A 121 -10.55 6.05 22.49
CA THR A 121 -10.31 6.43 23.89
C THR A 121 -8.84 6.62 24.21
N LEU A 122 -7.94 6.34 23.26
CA LEU A 122 -6.50 6.47 23.43
C LEU A 122 -6.12 7.94 23.60
N THR A 123 -5.37 8.23 24.66
CA THR A 123 -4.68 9.52 24.82
C THR A 123 -3.18 9.28 24.87
N LEU A 124 -2.49 9.66 23.81
CA LEU A 124 -1.05 9.40 23.62
C LEU A 124 -0.36 10.62 23.00
N GLY A 125 0.84 10.95 23.48
CA GLY A 125 1.58 12.14 23.02
C GLY A 125 0.91 13.48 23.35
N GLY A 126 -0.10 13.49 24.23
CA GLY A 126 -0.95 14.66 24.49
C GLY A 126 -2.15 14.80 23.54
N HIS A 127 -2.39 13.80 22.69
CA HIS A 127 -3.43 13.79 21.65
C HIS A 127 -4.48 12.72 21.93
N GLY A 128 -5.75 13.03 21.69
CA GLY A 128 -6.91 12.16 21.98
C GLY A 128 -7.82 11.93 20.77
N ASP A 129 -7.33 12.26 19.57
CA ASP A 129 -7.98 12.16 18.27
C ASP A 129 -7.46 10.96 17.47
N TRP A 130 -7.11 9.89 18.18
CA TRP A 130 -6.70 8.62 17.59
C TRP A 130 -7.92 7.84 17.11
N VAL A 131 -7.76 7.17 15.97
CA VAL A 131 -8.78 6.33 15.35
C VAL A 131 -8.14 5.02 14.90
N LEU A 132 -8.96 3.98 14.71
CA LEU A 132 -8.48 2.75 14.10
C LEU A 132 -8.24 3.02 12.60
N ALA A 133 -7.11 2.57 12.06
CA ALA A 133 -6.77 2.84 10.67
C ALA A 133 -7.75 2.18 9.70
N SER A 134 -8.10 2.87 8.61
CA SER A 134 -8.95 2.33 7.55
C SER A 134 -8.16 1.43 6.60
N ARG A 135 -8.87 0.65 5.76
CA ARG A 135 -8.22 -0.11 4.69
C ARG A 135 -7.45 0.79 3.71
N TYR A 136 -7.91 2.03 3.54
CA TYR A 136 -7.29 3.00 2.66
C TYR A 136 -6.00 3.57 3.26
N ASP A 137 -5.97 3.82 4.57
CA ASP A 137 -4.73 4.26 5.24
C ASP A 137 -3.63 3.19 5.08
N TYR A 138 -3.98 1.91 5.22
CA TYR A 138 -3.05 0.81 4.96
C TYR A 138 -2.65 0.73 3.48
N GLN A 139 -3.59 0.86 2.55
CA GLN A 139 -3.29 0.84 1.12
C GLN A 139 -2.30 1.94 0.73
N ASP A 140 -2.56 3.17 1.18
CA ASP A 140 -1.73 4.34 0.87
C ASP A 140 -0.32 4.15 1.44
N MET A 141 -0.23 3.74 2.71
CA MET A 141 1.04 3.44 3.37
C MET A 141 1.81 2.31 2.67
N LEU A 142 1.13 1.23 2.28
CA LEU A 142 1.78 0.08 1.65
C LEU A 142 2.22 0.38 0.22
N GLY A 143 1.67 1.40 -0.44
CA GLY A 143 1.98 1.75 -1.82
C GLY A 143 1.09 1.05 -2.85
N GLY A 144 -0.11 0.64 -2.44
CA GLY A 144 -1.14 0.08 -3.31
C GLY A 144 -1.50 -1.38 -3.02
N CYS A 145 -2.73 -1.72 -3.42
CA CYS A 145 -3.30 -3.05 -3.31
C CYS A 145 -3.93 -3.49 -4.64
N GLU A 146 -4.15 -4.78 -4.77
CA GLU A 146 -4.95 -5.32 -5.87
C GLU A 146 -6.38 -4.73 -5.85
N SER A 147 -6.98 -4.53 -7.04
CA SER A 147 -8.23 -3.79 -7.17
C SER A 147 -9.39 -4.39 -6.37
N TYR A 148 -9.44 -5.71 -6.24
CA TYR A 148 -10.50 -6.40 -5.52
C TYR A 148 -10.41 -6.23 -3.99
N VAL A 149 -9.23 -5.92 -3.44
CA VAL A 149 -9.10 -5.52 -2.03
C VAL A 149 -9.92 -4.25 -1.77
N LEU A 150 -9.93 -3.33 -2.73
CA LEU A 150 -10.68 -2.07 -2.65
C LEU A 150 -12.19 -2.26 -2.84
N GLU A 151 -12.58 -3.34 -3.50
CA GLU A 151 -13.96 -3.79 -3.67
C GLU A 151 -14.48 -4.58 -2.45
N GLY A 152 -13.64 -4.77 -1.41
CA GLY A 152 -14.03 -5.41 -0.16
C GLY A 152 -13.73 -6.91 -0.09
N ALA A 153 -12.82 -7.42 -0.91
CA ALA A 153 -12.24 -8.76 -0.74
C ALA A 153 -10.94 -8.72 0.07
N GLY A 154 -10.46 -9.90 0.49
CA GLY A 154 -9.06 -10.05 0.92
C GLY A 154 -8.15 -10.23 -0.30
N GLY A 155 -6.85 -10.00 -0.15
CA GLY A 155 -5.89 -10.03 -1.24
C GLY A 155 -4.55 -9.45 -0.89
N ASP A 156 -3.73 -9.23 -1.93
CA ASP A 156 -2.38 -8.74 -1.79
C ASP A 156 -2.29 -7.22 -1.98
N CYS A 157 -1.40 -6.63 -1.20
CA CYS A 157 -0.87 -5.29 -1.27
C CYS A 157 0.65 -5.37 -1.37
N GLN A 158 1.27 -4.23 -1.64
CA GLN A 158 2.72 -4.14 -1.52
C GLN A 158 3.15 -4.37 -0.05
N PRO A 159 4.19 -5.17 0.23
CA PRO A 159 4.68 -5.37 1.59
C PRO A 159 5.46 -4.16 2.14
N CYS A 160 5.54 -4.05 3.48
CA CYS A 160 6.30 -2.97 4.16
C CYS A 160 7.77 -2.88 3.71
N GLU A 161 8.38 -3.93 3.14
CA GLU A 161 9.79 -3.88 2.69
C GLU A 161 10.05 -2.77 1.66
N PHE A 162 9.00 -2.26 0.99
CA PHE A 162 9.09 -1.17 0.02
C PHE A 162 8.79 0.22 0.57
N ASN A 163 8.36 0.35 1.85
CA ASN A 163 8.09 1.63 2.50
C ASN A 163 8.85 1.76 3.83
N ILE A 164 9.73 2.77 3.92
CA ILE A 164 10.59 2.98 5.10
C ILE A 164 9.81 3.43 6.35
N ASP A 165 8.71 4.17 6.19
CA ASP A 165 7.85 4.56 7.30
C ASP A 165 7.07 3.33 7.81
N CYS A 166 6.59 2.46 6.91
CA CYS A 166 5.96 1.18 7.25
C CYS A 166 6.86 0.32 8.14
N GLN A 167 8.14 0.14 7.77
CA GLN A 167 9.13 -0.63 8.55
C GLN A 167 9.42 -0.04 9.93
N ARG A 168 9.20 1.27 10.11
CA ARG A 168 9.39 1.95 11.40
C ARG A 168 8.17 1.80 12.29
N ILE A 169 6.98 1.74 11.70
CA ILE A 169 5.70 1.59 12.41
C ILE A 169 5.47 0.12 12.80
N PHE A 170 5.73 -0.79 11.86
CA PHE A 170 5.56 -2.23 11.99
C PHE A 170 6.93 -2.88 11.99
N THR A 171 7.30 -3.47 13.11
CA THR A 171 8.63 -4.09 13.30
C THR A 171 8.52 -5.60 13.47
N SER A 172 7.37 -6.20 13.17
CA SER A 172 7.10 -7.61 13.41
C SER A 172 6.27 -8.20 12.28
N VAL A 173 6.82 -9.25 11.68
CA VAL A 173 6.31 -9.88 10.45
C VAL A 173 5.02 -10.68 10.63
N ASP A 174 4.72 -11.12 11.85
CA ASP A 174 3.62 -12.07 12.13
C ASP A 174 2.43 -11.41 12.85
N VAL A 175 2.33 -10.08 12.84
CA VAL A 175 1.25 -9.37 13.55
C VAL A 175 0.19 -8.88 12.58
N LEU A 176 -1.04 -9.30 12.86
CA LEU A 176 -2.25 -8.85 12.19
C LEU A 176 -2.83 -7.64 12.92
N TYR A 177 -3.32 -6.65 12.16
CA TYR A 177 -3.93 -5.44 12.70
C TYR A 177 -5.31 -5.24 12.12
N TRP A 178 -6.30 -4.98 12.98
CA TRP A 178 -7.63 -4.58 12.54
C TRP A 178 -7.59 -3.29 11.73
N THR A 179 -8.51 -3.18 10.78
CA THR A 179 -8.90 -1.91 10.19
C THR A 179 -10.28 -1.49 10.68
N GLU A 180 -10.62 -0.20 10.62
CA GLU A 180 -12.00 0.27 10.83
C GLU A 180 -12.96 -0.15 9.71
N SER A 181 -12.44 -0.66 8.59
CA SER A 181 -13.29 -1.14 7.51
C SER A 181 -13.98 -2.43 7.91
N ALA A 182 -15.29 -2.48 7.71
CA ALA A 182 -16.11 -3.64 8.00
C ALA A 182 -17.29 -3.78 7.02
N THR A 183 -17.83 -5.00 7.00
CA THR A 183 -19.13 -5.37 6.43
C THR A 183 -20.08 -5.71 7.58
N GLU A 184 -21.30 -6.15 7.29
CA GLU A 184 -22.29 -6.48 8.34
C GLU A 184 -21.82 -7.53 9.36
N ARG A 185 -20.92 -8.46 8.98
CA ARG A 185 -20.48 -9.56 9.88
C ARG A 185 -18.98 -9.74 9.97
N ASN A 186 -18.25 -9.16 9.03
CA ASN A 186 -16.80 -9.31 8.92
C ASN A 186 -16.13 -7.95 9.01
N ALA A 187 -14.87 -7.96 9.40
CA ALA A 187 -13.98 -6.82 9.33
C ALA A 187 -12.70 -7.20 8.59
N PHE A 188 -12.00 -6.18 8.10
CA PHE A 188 -10.73 -6.35 7.40
C PHE A 188 -9.58 -6.20 8.39
N TYR A 189 -8.53 -6.99 8.23
CA TYR A 189 -7.30 -6.88 8.99
C TYR A 189 -6.10 -7.13 8.10
N VAL A 190 -4.99 -6.47 8.41
CA VAL A 190 -3.81 -6.39 7.54
C VAL A 190 -2.62 -7.03 8.23
N GLN A 191 -1.78 -7.71 7.44
CA GLN A 191 -0.42 -8.12 7.79
C GLN A 191 0.56 -7.25 7.00
N PRO A 192 1.00 -6.10 7.54
CA PRO A 192 1.70 -5.08 6.75
C PRO A 192 3.02 -5.58 6.15
N GLU A 193 3.73 -6.43 6.88
CA GLU A 193 5.05 -6.94 6.47
C GLU A 193 4.98 -7.94 5.30
N GLU A 194 3.92 -8.74 5.24
CA GLU A 194 3.65 -9.60 4.07
C GLU A 194 2.85 -8.88 2.99
N GLY A 195 2.28 -7.72 3.32
CA GLY A 195 1.40 -6.98 2.41
C GLY A 195 0.06 -7.66 2.20
N PHE A 196 -0.47 -8.42 3.16
CA PHE A 196 -1.72 -9.16 2.94
C PHE A 196 -2.91 -8.54 3.68
N VAL A 197 -4.07 -8.47 3.03
CA VAL A 197 -5.35 -8.06 3.63
C VAL A 197 -6.28 -9.25 3.72
N TRP A 198 -6.74 -9.53 4.93
CA TRP A 198 -7.66 -10.61 5.23
C TRP A 198 -9.06 -10.08 5.56
N VAL A 199 -10.06 -10.96 5.43
CA VAL A 199 -11.43 -10.71 5.87
C VAL A 199 -11.82 -11.81 6.86
N GLY A 200 -12.39 -11.42 8.01
CA GLY A 200 -12.80 -12.39 9.01
C GLY A 200 -13.86 -11.84 9.97
N GLY A 201 -14.41 -12.73 10.79
CA GLY A 201 -15.48 -12.37 11.72
C GLY A 201 -15.03 -11.34 12.76
N GLN A 202 -15.89 -10.38 13.06
CA GLN A 202 -15.61 -9.27 14.00
C GLN A 202 -15.31 -9.73 15.44
N THR A 203 -15.63 -10.97 15.78
CA THR A 203 -15.34 -11.58 17.09
C THR A 203 -13.93 -12.17 17.20
N ASN A 204 -13.16 -12.23 16.11
CA ASN A 204 -11.77 -12.65 16.15
C ASN A 204 -10.95 -11.71 17.05
N ARG A 205 -9.86 -12.19 17.63
CA ARG A 205 -8.97 -11.36 18.44
C ARG A 205 -7.70 -11.04 17.67
N ILE A 206 -7.55 -9.78 17.30
CA ILE A 206 -6.46 -9.26 16.47
C ILE A 206 -5.95 -7.96 17.10
N SER A 207 -4.69 -7.59 16.88
CA SER A 207 -4.11 -6.37 17.44
C SER A 207 -4.75 -5.13 16.81
N ALA A 208 -4.62 -3.99 17.49
CA ALA A 208 -5.01 -2.68 16.96
C ALA A 208 -3.76 -1.83 16.74
N ARG A 209 -3.80 -0.99 15.70
CA ARG A 209 -2.83 0.08 15.52
C ARG A 209 -3.60 1.36 15.26
N CYS A 210 -3.43 2.33 16.14
CA CYS A 210 -4.16 3.57 16.00
C CYS A 210 -3.40 4.56 15.11
N VAL A 211 -4.17 5.37 14.41
CA VAL A 211 -3.69 6.40 13.50
C VAL A 211 -4.40 7.71 13.80
N ARG A 212 -3.80 8.84 13.46
CA ARG A 212 -4.45 10.15 13.53
C ARG A 212 -4.01 11.06 12.40
N ALA A 213 -4.85 12.03 12.08
CA ALA A 213 -4.47 13.10 11.16
C ALA A 213 -3.46 14.05 11.82
N VAL A 214 -2.58 14.62 11.02
CA VAL A 214 -1.67 15.70 11.41
C VAL A 214 -1.94 16.88 10.49
N ASN A 215 -2.22 18.04 11.08
CA ASN A 215 -2.50 19.31 10.38
C ASN A 215 -1.28 20.22 10.39
#